data_AF-A0A917DCF9-F1
#
_entry.id   AF-A0A917DCF9-F1
#
_cell.length_a   1.000
_cell.length_b   1.000
_cell.length_c   1.000
_cell.angle_alpha   90.00
_cell.angle_beta   90.00
_cell.angle_gamma   90.00
#
_symmetry.space_group_name_H-M   'P 1'
#
loop_
_entity.id
_entity.type
_entity.pdbx_description
1 polymer ?
#
loop_
_entity_poly.entity_id
_entity_poly.type
_entity_poly.pdbx_seq_one_letter_code
_entity_poly.pdbx_strand_id
1 'polypeptide(L)'
;MNLNTIYNTHQYNYLLTNEIWQKADFYAIETNSSFWNKAIVITLSKEEATTNIEALIYLLQKQTKALAIWEEHWNTTTPTVFQFIEFFIAQRGFINTIGKKVSTKLFYKNYSETISNIIAKPTFEFTKNDNREVYFNLLDQNTIINVICFDDYWHEHNYLIETKTNWILYHWSSANY
;
A
#
# COMPACT_ATOMS: atom_id res chain seq x y z
N MET A 1 11.30 -10.00 -0.40
CA MET A 1 11.10 -9.55 0.99
C MET A 1 10.20 -10.57 1.66
N ASN A 2 10.35 -10.86 2.95
CA ASN A 2 9.50 -11.83 3.63
C ASN A 2 8.99 -11.22 4.95
N LEU A 3 7.68 -11.00 5.04
CA LEU A 3 7.02 -10.47 6.23
C LEU A 3 7.22 -11.40 7.43
N ASN A 4 7.28 -12.72 7.21
CA ASN A 4 7.60 -13.67 8.27
C ASN A 4 9.04 -13.52 8.78
N THR A 5 9.97 -13.01 7.97
CA THR A 5 11.34 -12.74 8.44
C THR A 5 11.39 -11.48 9.30
N ILE A 6 10.58 -10.46 8.97
CA ILE A 6 10.39 -9.28 9.83
C ILE A 6 9.76 -9.71 11.16
N TYR A 7 8.76 -10.58 11.12
CA TYR A 7 8.13 -11.18 12.30
C TYR A 7 9.12 -11.95 13.19
N ASN A 8 10.05 -12.73 12.60
CA ASN A 8 10.98 -13.58 13.36
C ASN A 8 12.26 -12.87 13.81
N THR A 9 12.41 -11.55 13.59
CA THR A 9 13.60 -10.79 14.01
C THR A 9 13.29 -9.87 15.19
N HIS A 10 13.96 -10.09 16.33
CA HIS A 10 13.79 -9.27 17.55
C HIS A 10 14.14 -7.79 17.37
N GLN A 11 14.75 -7.41 16.25
CA GLN A 11 15.05 -6.03 15.87
C GLN A 11 13.80 -5.13 15.80
N TYR A 12 12.60 -5.71 15.66
CA TYR A 12 11.34 -4.98 15.48
C TYR A 12 10.40 -5.02 16.70
N ASN A 13 10.90 -5.22 17.92
CA ASN A 13 10.06 -5.22 19.12
C ASN A 13 9.92 -3.82 19.79
N TYR A 14 9.88 -2.76 19.00
CA TYR A 14 9.67 -1.39 19.49
C TYR A 14 8.28 -0.86 19.11
N LEU A 15 7.77 0.10 19.89
CA LEU A 15 6.46 0.73 19.68
C LEU A 15 6.44 1.59 18.41
N LEU A 16 5.31 1.58 17.70
CA LEU A 16 5.08 2.39 16.50
C LEU A 16 4.71 3.85 16.83
N THR A 17 5.67 4.64 17.34
CA THR A 17 5.42 5.99 17.87
C THR A 17 6.13 7.13 17.14
N ASN A 18 6.92 6.86 16.09
CA ASN A 18 7.72 7.91 15.44
C ASN A 18 6.95 8.79 14.44
N GLU A 19 5.66 8.50 14.22
CA GLU A 19 4.73 9.28 13.39
C GLU A 19 5.16 9.50 11.92
N ILE A 20 6.20 8.81 11.43
CA ILE A 20 6.69 8.99 10.04
C ILE A 20 5.59 8.67 9.02
N TRP A 21 4.67 7.75 9.36
CA TRP A 21 3.51 7.43 8.54
C TRP A 21 2.63 8.65 8.20
N GLN A 22 2.60 9.69 9.04
CA GLN A 22 1.80 10.90 8.78
C GLN A 22 2.31 11.68 7.56
N LYS A 23 3.60 11.55 7.23
CA LYS A 23 4.23 12.18 6.07
C LYS A 23 3.93 11.46 4.75
N ALA A 24 3.32 10.28 4.81
CA ALA A 24 2.87 9.59 3.60
C ALA A 24 1.58 10.21 3.08
N ASP A 25 1.52 10.41 1.76
CA ASP A 25 0.28 10.76 1.06
C ASP A 25 -0.54 9.50 0.79
N PHE A 26 -1.85 9.57 1.03
CA PHE A 26 -2.80 8.51 0.71
C PHE A 26 -3.68 8.95 -0.47
N TYR A 27 -3.75 8.14 -1.51
CA TYR A 27 -4.58 8.38 -2.69
C TYR A 27 -5.59 7.25 -2.85
N ALA A 28 -6.86 7.61 -3.02
CA ALA A 28 -7.91 6.66 -3.37
C ALA A 28 -8.42 6.93 -4.79
N ILE A 29 -8.53 5.86 -5.57
CA ILE A 29 -9.01 5.83 -6.95
C ILE A 29 -10.20 4.88 -6.95
N GLU A 30 -11.41 5.42 -6.91
CA GLU A 30 -12.60 4.69 -6.48
C GLU A 30 -13.75 4.79 -7.48
N THR A 31 -14.57 3.75 -7.55
CA THR A 31 -15.83 3.71 -8.30
C THR A 31 -16.82 2.79 -7.60
N ASN A 32 -18.11 2.90 -7.94
CA ASN A 32 -19.12 1.95 -7.47
C ASN A 32 -19.16 0.64 -8.30
N SER A 33 -18.13 0.34 -9.09
CA SER A 33 -18.07 -0.90 -9.89
C SER A 33 -17.75 -2.10 -9.00
N SER A 34 -18.54 -3.17 -9.09
CA SER A 34 -18.28 -4.43 -8.37
C SER A 34 -16.98 -5.13 -8.77
N PHE A 35 -16.31 -4.69 -9.84
CA PHE A 35 -15.04 -5.26 -10.28
C PHE A 35 -13.91 -4.23 -10.21
N TRP A 36 -14.13 -3.03 -10.75
CA TRP A 36 -13.13 -1.96 -10.78
C TRP A 36 -13.32 -0.99 -9.62
N ASN A 37 -13.48 -1.54 -8.42
CA ASN A 37 -13.97 -0.84 -7.27
C ASN A 37 -12.99 0.22 -6.75
N LYS A 38 -11.91 -0.21 -6.10
CA LYS A 38 -11.00 0.68 -5.38
C LYS A 38 -9.55 0.28 -5.60
N ALA A 39 -8.75 1.26 -5.99
CA ALA A 39 -7.30 1.23 -5.90
C ALA A 39 -6.81 2.27 -4.90
N ILE A 40 -5.89 1.88 -4.05
CA ILE A 40 -5.19 2.71 -3.08
C ILE A 40 -3.74 2.81 -3.52
N VAL A 41 -3.21 4.03 -3.52
CA VAL A 41 -1.79 4.30 -3.69
C VAL A 41 -1.33 5.13 -2.50
N ILE A 42 -0.30 4.67 -1.80
CA ILE A 42 0.29 5.40 -0.68
C ILE A 42 1.74 5.69 -1.02
N THR A 43 2.17 6.94 -0.88
CA THR A 43 3.52 7.35 -1.27
C THR A 43 4.27 7.96 -0.10
N LEU A 44 5.53 7.55 0.11
CA LEU A 44 6.42 8.08 1.14
C LEU A 44 7.78 8.40 0.54
N SER A 45 8.34 9.57 0.86
CA SER A 45 9.68 9.96 0.40
C SER A 45 10.76 9.00 0.91
N LYS A 46 11.77 8.75 0.08
CA LYS A 46 12.98 8.00 0.48
C LYS A 46 13.82 8.71 1.55
N GLU A 47 13.61 10.01 1.74
CA GLU A 47 14.21 10.76 2.85
C GLU A 47 13.65 10.32 4.21
N GLU A 48 12.42 9.80 4.24
CA GLU A 48 11.70 9.42 5.44
C GLU A 48 11.83 7.92 5.78
N ALA A 49 12.12 7.09 4.77
CA ALA A 49 12.37 5.67 4.94
C ALA A 49 13.52 5.23 4.03
N THR A 50 14.63 4.78 4.63
CA THR A 50 15.85 4.46 3.89
C THR A 50 15.87 3.01 3.43
N THR A 51 15.12 2.13 4.10
CA THR A 51 14.98 0.72 3.75
C THR A 51 13.58 0.38 3.27
N ASN A 52 13.48 -0.66 2.45
CA ASN A 52 12.18 -1.17 1.98
C ASN A 52 11.30 -1.71 3.12
N ILE A 53 11.90 -2.21 4.21
CA ILE A 53 11.17 -2.71 5.39
C ILE A 53 10.53 -1.55 6.15
N GLU A 54 11.32 -0.51 6.48
CA GLU A 54 10.79 0.71 7.12
C GLU A 54 9.67 1.32 6.29
N ALA A 55 9.91 1.45 4.98
CA ALA A 55 8.92 1.98 4.06
C ALA A 55 7.62 1.18 4.10
N LEU A 56 7.70 -0.15 4.00
CA LEU A 56 6.50 -0.99 4.06
C LEU A 56 5.74 -0.82 5.36
N ILE A 57 6.45 -0.81 6.50
CA ILE A 57 5.84 -0.62 7.83
C ILE A 57 5.10 0.73 7.91
N TYR A 58 5.70 1.83 7.47
CA TYR A 58 5.06 3.15 7.52
C TYR A 58 3.91 3.29 6.53
N LEU A 59 4.03 2.71 5.33
CA LEU A 59 2.97 2.71 4.33
C LEU A 59 1.74 1.91 4.81
N LEU A 60 1.95 0.75 5.44
CA LEU A 60 0.88 -0.05 6.04
C LEU A 60 0.23 0.65 7.23
N GLN A 61 1.01 1.36 8.05
CA GLN A 61 0.45 2.20 9.12
C GLN A 61 -0.45 3.28 8.55
N LYS A 62 0.00 4.00 7.51
CA LYS A 62 -0.84 5.00 6.84
C LYS A 62 -2.11 4.37 6.28
N GLN A 63 -2.03 3.18 5.68
CA GLN A 63 -3.21 2.48 5.15
C GLN A 63 -4.22 2.16 6.25
N THR A 64 -3.79 1.55 7.35
CA THR A 64 -4.71 1.18 8.44
C THR A 64 -5.35 2.38 9.11
N LYS A 65 -4.61 3.49 9.23
CA LYS A 65 -5.14 4.76 9.72
C LYS A 65 -6.18 5.37 8.77
N ALA A 66 -5.86 5.42 7.48
CA ALA A 66 -6.77 5.98 6.48
C ALA A 66 -8.05 5.14 6.31
N LEU A 67 -7.97 3.82 6.52
CA LEU A 67 -9.11 2.90 6.43
C LEU A 67 -9.80 2.66 7.78
N ALA A 68 -9.48 3.42 8.84
CA ALA A 68 -10.00 3.27 10.20
C ALA A 68 -9.78 1.89 10.88
N ILE A 69 -9.07 0.95 10.23
CA ILE A 69 -8.69 -0.35 10.80
C ILE A 69 -7.86 -0.17 12.07
N TRP A 70 -7.02 0.87 12.13
CA TRP A 70 -6.20 1.10 13.31
C TRP A 70 -7.06 1.38 14.54
N GLU A 71 -8.03 2.25 14.41
CA GLU A 71 -8.93 2.67 15.49
C GLU A 71 -9.79 1.49 15.97
N GLU A 72 -10.14 0.54 15.10
CA GLU A 72 -10.87 -0.68 15.47
C GLU A 72 -10.06 -1.61 16.39
N HIS A 73 -8.74 -1.70 16.20
CA HIS A 73 -7.89 -2.67 16.89
C HIS A 73 -6.99 -2.08 17.98
N TRP A 74 -6.62 -0.80 17.85
CA TRP A 74 -5.64 -0.11 18.68
C TRP A 74 -6.10 1.31 19.05
N ASN A 75 -7.39 1.48 19.35
CA ASN A 75 -7.97 2.78 19.73
C ASN A 75 -7.21 3.46 20.89
N THR A 76 -6.85 2.70 21.92
CA THR A 76 -6.24 3.22 23.16
C THR A 76 -4.82 2.72 23.40
N THR A 77 -4.24 1.98 22.46
CA THR A 77 -2.92 1.36 22.61
C THR A 77 -2.09 1.59 21.35
N THR A 78 -0.76 1.48 21.47
CA THR A 78 0.13 1.47 20.31
C THR A 78 0.78 0.09 20.23
N PRO A 79 0.61 -0.66 19.13
CA PRO A 79 1.27 -1.94 18.98
C PRO A 79 2.78 -1.76 18.77
N THR A 80 3.55 -2.79 19.10
CA THR A 80 4.90 -2.93 18.57
C THR A 80 4.85 -3.21 17.07
N VAL A 81 5.95 -2.98 16.34
CA VAL A 81 6.03 -3.38 14.91
C VAL A 81 5.70 -4.87 14.77
N PHE A 82 6.19 -5.71 15.69
CA PHE A 82 5.89 -7.14 15.72
C PHE A 82 4.37 -7.40 15.76
N GLN A 83 3.66 -6.84 16.75
CA GLN A 83 2.21 -7.03 16.90
C GLN A 83 1.43 -6.51 15.68
N PHE A 84 1.89 -5.41 15.10
CA PHE A 84 1.29 -4.81 13.91
C PHE A 84 1.45 -5.70 12.67
N ILE A 85 2.64 -6.24 12.42
CA ILE A 85 2.89 -7.14 11.29
C ILE A 85 2.18 -8.48 11.49
N GLU A 86 2.17 -9.02 12.72
CA GLU A 86 1.41 -10.23 13.05
C GLU A 86 -0.08 -10.06 12.75
N PHE A 87 -0.67 -8.95 13.16
CA PHE A 87 -2.06 -8.61 12.86
C PHE A 87 -2.32 -8.58 11.35
N PHE A 88 -1.45 -7.93 10.57
CA PHE A 88 -1.58 -7.85 9.12
C PHE A 88 -1.54 -9.22 8.43
N ILE A 89 -0.67 -10.11 8.92
CA ILE A 89 -0.59 -11.49 8.43
C ILE A 89 -1.85 -12.28 8.81
N ALA A 90 -2.32 -12.15 10.05
CA ALA A 90 -3.47 -12.89 10.56
C ALA A 90 -4.79 -12.47 9.89
N GLN A 91 -4.98 -11.17 9.64
CA GLN A 91 -6.16 -10.61 8.99
C GLN A 91 -6.12 -10.69 7.46
N ARG A 92 -5.08 -11.32 6.88
CA ARG A 92 -4.89 -11.46 5.43
C ARG A 92 -4.88 -10.12 4.69
N GLY A 93 -4.28 -9.09 5.27
CA GLY A 93 -4.03 -7.84 4.53
C GLY A 93 -3.15 -8.04 3.28
N PHE A 94 -2.43 -9.16 3.24
CA PHE A 94 -1.86 -9.78 2.05
C PHE A 94 -2.23 -11.27 2.04
N ILE A 95 -2.53 -11.83 0.87
CA ILE A 95 -2.69 -13.30 0.73
C ILE A 95 -1.32 -13.97 0.90
N ASN A 96 -0.25 -13.33 0.39
CA ASN A 96 1.11 -13.83 0.48
C ASN A 96 2.01 -12.94 1.35
N THR A 97 2.74 -13.56 2.27
CA THR A 97 3.72 -12.88 3.15
C THR A 97 5.13 -12.81 2.54
N ILE A 98 5.35 -13.52 1.43
CA ILE A 98 6.65 -13.59 0.73
C ILE A 98 6.56 -12.79 -0.57
N GLY A 99 6.98 -11.54 -0.51
CA GLY A 99 7.04 -10.65 -1.66
C GLY A 99 8.13 -11.07 -2.66
N LYS A 100 7.73 -11.24 -3.93
CA LYS A 100 8.59 -11.63 -5.07
C LYS A 100 8.91 -10.42 -5.94
N LYS A 101 10.15 -10.34 -6.43
CA LYS A 101 10.50 -9.32 -7.42
C LYS A 101 9.81 -9.63 -8.74
N VAL A 102 9.21 -8.62 -9.36
CA VAL A 102 8.55 -8.74 -10.67
C VAL A 102 9.13 -7.74 -11.66
N SER A 103 8.87 -7.97 -12.95
CA SER A 103 9.30 -7.06 -14.01
C SER A 103 8.57 -5.71 -13.87
N THR A 104 9.33 -4.62 -13.86
CA THR A 104 8.79 -3.25 -13.82
C THR A 104 7.86 -2.97 -15.00
N LYS A 105 8.20 -3.48 -16.19
CA LYS A 105 7.39 -3.35 -17.40
C LYS A 105 6.06 -4.11 -17.30
N LEU A 106 6.08 -5.33 -16.75
CA LEU A 106 4.86 -6.13 -16.59
C LEU A 106 3.95 -5.50 -15.55
N PHE A 107 4.50 -5.14 -14.40
CA PHE A 107 3.78 -4.41 -13.36
C PHE A 107 3.14 -3.14 -13.91
N TYR A 108 3.90 -2.29 -14.61
CA TYR A 108 3.40 -1.01 -15.11
C TYR A 108 2.27 -1.18 -16.12
N LYS A 109 2.35 -2.21 -16.97
CA LYS A 109 1.26 -2.58 -17.88
C LYS A 109 -0.01 -2.92 -17.09
N ASN A 110 0.07 -3.82 -16.12
CA ASN A 110 -1.08 -4.24 -15.32
C ASN A 110 -1.66 -3.09 -14.50
N TYR A 111 -0.80 -2.30 -13.85
CA TYR A 111 -1.18 -1.08 -13.14
C TYR A 111 -1.94 -0.12 -14.06
N SER A 112 -1.37 0.21 -15.22
CA SER A 112 -1.97 1.15 -16.16
C SER A 112 -3.32 0.65 -16.69
N GLU A 113 -3.44 -0.65 -16.97
CA GLU A 113 -4.70 -1.27 -17.38
C GLU A 113 -5.76 -1.21 -16.28
N THR A 114 -5.42 -1.56 -15.03
CA THR A 114 -6.33 -1.46 -13.89
C THR A 114 -6.79 -0.02 -13.69
N ILE A 115 -5.87 0.94 -13.60
CA ILE A 115 -6.22 2.35 -13.38
C ILE A 115 -7.07 2.89 -14.54
N SER A 116 -6.72 2.58 -15.79
CA SER A 116 -7.50 3.00 -16.97
C SER A 116 -8.94 2.48 -16.93
N ASN A 117 -9.15 1.26 -16.44
CA ASN A 117 -10.49 0.69 -16.31
C ASN A 117 -11.32 1.31 -15.18
N ILE A 118 -10.67 1.76 -14.10
CA ILE A 118 -11.31 2.48 -12.99
C ILE A 118 -11.71 3.89 -13.43
N ILE A 119 -10.78 4.66 -14.01
CA ILE A 119 -11.07 6.05 -14.46
C ILE A 119 -12.14 6.12 -15.55
N ALA A 120 -12.33 5.06 -16.33
CA ALA A 120 -13.35 4.99 -17.36
C ALA A 120 -14.76 4.77 -16.81
N LYS A 121 -14.93 4.54 -15.49
CA LYS A 121 -16.26 4.36 -14.88
C LYS A 121 -16.95 5.69 -14.64
N PRO A 122 -18.28 5.78 -14.85
CA PRO A 122 -19.04 7.01 -14.61
C PRO A 122 -18.99 7.53 -13.17
N THR A 123 -18.77 6.63 -12.21
CA THR A 123 -18.72 6.92 -10.76
C THR A 123 -17.30 7.12 -10.25
N PHE A 124 -16.35 7.39 -11.15
CA PHE A 124 -14.96 7.59 -10.78
C PHE A 124 -14.77 8.79 -9.86
N GLU A 125 -14.08 8.55 -8.75
CA GLU A 125 -13.62 9.57 -7.81
C GLU A 125 -12.13 9.38 -7.52
N PHE A 126 -11.46 10.52 -7.35
CA PHE A 126 -10.05 10.58 -6.96
C PHE A 126 -9.89 11.49 -5.76
N THR A 127 -9.28 10.97 -4.70
CA THR A 127 -9.00 11.73 -3.49
C THR A 127 -7.54 11.61 -3.09
N LYS A 128 -7.04 12.68 -2.47
CA LYS A 128 -5.75 12.74 -1.80
C LYS A 128 -5.99 13.14 -0.35
N ASN A 129 -5.60 12.28 0.59
CA ASN A 129 -5.81 12.48 2.03
C ASN A 129 -7.25 12.95 2.31
N ASP A 130 -8.24 12.21 1.79
CA ASP A 130 -9.69 12.46 1.90
C ASP A 130 -10.22 13.74 1.20
N ASN A 131 -9.36 14.48 0.51
CA ASN A 131 -9.77 15.65 -0.28
C ASN A 131 -9.93 15.27 -1.74
N ARG A 132 -11.05 15.64 -2.37
CA ARG A 132 -11.28 15.39 -3.80
C ARG A 132 -10.33 16.23 -4.66
N GLU A 133 -9.66 15.58 -5.60
CA GLU A 133 -8.70 16.23 -6.51
C GLU A 133 -8.98 15.88 -7.98
N VAL A 134 -8.37 16.66 -8.89
CA VAL A 134 -8.33 16.29 -10.32
C VAL A 134 -7.34 15.15 -10.48
N TYR A 135 -7.75 14.09 -11.17
CA TYR A 135 -6.89 12.93 -11.40
C TYR A 135 -5.60 13.30 -12.15
N PHE A 136 -4.49 12.73 -11.69
CA PHE A 136 -3.22 12.68 -12.38
C PHE A 136 -2.61 11.30 -12.21
N ASN A 137 -1.75 10.91 -13.16
CA ASN A 137 -1.07 9.62 -13.05
C ASN A 137 -0.06 9.64 -11.88
N LEU A 138 -0.25 8.73 -10.93
CA LEU A 138 0.56 8.68 -9.70
C LEU A 138 1.92 8.02 -9.91
N LEU A 139 2.11 7.32 -11.03
CA LEU A 139 3.33 6.55 -11.27
C LEU A 139 3.83 6.70 -12.71
N ASP A 140 5.10 7.07 -12.85
CA ASP A 140 5.81 7.05 -14.13
C ASP A 140 6.74 5.83 -14.19
N GLN A 141 6.57 4.99 -15.22
CA GLN A 141 7.40 3.80 -15.46
C GLN A 141 8.90 4.10 -15.39
N ASN A 142 9.35 5.24 -15.90
CA ASN A 142 10.77 5.60 -15.99
C ASN A 142 11.41 5.94 -14.64
N THR A 143 10.58 6.07 -13.60
CA THR A 143 11.03 6.34 -12.22
C THR A 143 11.15 5.06 -11.40
N ILE A 144 10.57 3.94 -11.85
CA ILE A 144 10.53 2.68 -11.12
C ILE A 144 11.89 1.98 -11.16
N ILE A 145 12.42 1.67 -9.99
CA ILE A 145 13.67 0.94 -9.80
C ILE A 145 13.39 -0.54 -9.58
N ASN A 146 12.43 -0.85 -8.70
CA ASN A 146 12.15 -2.21 -8.27
C ASN A 146 10.67 -2.35 -7.87
N VAL A 147 10.12 -3.55 -8.07
CA VAL A 147 8.74 -3.87 -7.69
C VAL A 147 8.74 -5.20 -6.98
N ILE A 148 8.17 -5.21 -5.78
CA ILE A 148 7.94 -6.39 -4.95
C ILE A 148 6.43 -6.66 -4.94
N CYS A 149 6.03 -7.76 -5.55
CA CYS A 149 4.67 -8.25 -5.58
C CYS A 149 4.41 -9.16 -4.39
N PHE A 150 3.39 -8.84 -3.60
CA PHE A 150 2.82 -9.76 -2.62
C PHE A 150 1.69 -10.54 -3.27
N ASP A 151 0.72 -9.85 -3.90
CA ASP A 151 -0.43 -10.47 -4.54
C ASP A 151 -0.64 -9.93 -5.96
N ASP A 152 -0.92 -10.83 -6.91
CA ASP A 152 -1.22 -10.52 -8.32
C ASP A 152 -2.29 -11.50 -8.83
N TYR A 153 -3.48 -11.38 -8.25
CA TYR A 153 -4.64 -12.18 -8.62
C TYR A 153 -5.65 -11.32 -9.40
N TRP A 154 -6.52 -11.98 -10.16
CA TRP A 154 -7.52 -11.30 -11.00
C TRP A 154 -8.46 -10.33 -10.26
N HIS A 155 -8.56 -10.45 -8.93
CA HIS A 155 -9.43 -9.62 -8.07
C HIS A 155 -8.67 -8.84 -7.00
N GLU A 156 -7.35 -9.02 -6.89
CA GLU A 156 -6.55 -8.37 -5.85
C GLU A 156 -5.08 -8.24 -6.26
N HIS A 157 -4.55 -7.03 -6.08
CA HIS A 157 -3.18 -6.66 -6.38
C HIS A 157 -2.54 -5.98 -5.17
N ASN A 158 -1.34 -6.42 -4.78
CA ASN A 158 -0.58 -5.85 -3.66
C ASN A 158 0.89 -5.73 -4.02
N TYR A 159 1.38 -4.50 -4.15
CA TYR A 159 2.73 -4.19 -4.61
C TYR A 159 3.42 -3.15 -3.75
N LEU A 160 4.67 -3.43 -3.37
CA LEU A 160 5.60 -2.43 -2.88
C LEU A 160 6.55 -2.03 -4.01
N ILE A 161 6.52 -0.75 -4.36
CA ILE A 161 7.23 -0.18 -5.50
C ILE A 161 8.29 0.78 -4.97
N GLU A 162 9.50 0.62 -5.48
CA GLU A 162 10.60 1.53 -5.25
C GLU A 162 10.80 2.41 -6.47
N THR A 163 10.78 3.72 -6.28
CA THR A 163 11.09 4.70 -7.33
C THR A 163 12.40 5.44 -7.00
N LYS A 164 12.81 6.36 -7.87
CA LYS A 164 13.97 7.24 -7.62
C LYS A 164 13.83 8.08 -6.35
N THR A 165 12.62 8.54 -6.03
CA THR A 165 12.38 9.50 -4.93
C THR A 165 11.47 8.97 -3.83
N ASN A 166 10.62 7.99 -4.13
CA ASN A 166 9.56 7.52 -3.23
C ASN A 166 9.53 6.00 -3.10
N TRP A 167 9.03 5.55 -1.95
CA TRP A 167 8.42 4.25 -1.76
C TRP A 167 6.92 4.35 -1.96
N ILE A 168 6.33 3.34 -2.59
CA ILE A 168 4.91 3.35 -2.93
C ILE A 168 4.29 2.00 -2.58
N LEU A 169 3.19 2.01 -1.83
CA LEU A 169 2.31 0.86 -1.65
C LEU A 169 1.14 1.02 -2.61
N TYR A 170 0.97 0.07 -3.52
CA TYR A 170 -0.19 -0.02 -4.40
C TYR A 170 -1.02 -1.24 -4.00
N HIS A 171 -2.30 -0.98 -3.71
CA HIS A 171 -3.30 -1.98 -3.41
C HIS A 171 -4.49 -1.78 -4.34
N TRP A 172 -5.02 -2.85 -4.93
CA TRP A 172 -6.29 -2.82 -5.63
C TRP A 172 -7.08 -4.08 -5.30
N SER A 173 -8.39 -3.93 -5.15
CA SER A 173 -9.31 -5.05 -4.94
C SER A 173 -10.64 -4.80 -5.63
N SER A 174 -11.27 -5.87 -6.09
CA SER A 174 -12.64 -5.82 -6.61
C SER A 174 -13.70 -5.79 -5.50
N ALA A 175 -13.36 -6.28 -4.31
CA ALA A 175 -14.27 -6.34 -3.16
C ALA A 175 -14.38 -4.97 -2.46
N ASN A 176 -15.55 -4.67 -1.88
CA ASN A 176 -15.68 -3.60 -0.89
C ASN A 176 -15.05 -4.08 0.42
N TYR A 177 -14.13 -3.31 0.98
CA TYR A 177 -13.70 -3.43 2.38
C TYR A 177 -14.55 -2.52 3.25
#